data_AF-A0A660U687-F1
#
_entry.id   AF-A0A660U687-F1
#
_cell.length_a   1.000
_cell.length_b   1.000
_cell.length_c   1.000
_cell.angle_alpha   90.00
_cell.angle_beta   90.00
_cell.angle_gamma   90.00
#
_symmetry.space_group_name_H-M   'P 1'
#
loop_
_entity.id
_entity.type
_entity.pdbx_description
1 polymer ?
#
loop_
_entity_poly.entity_id
_entity_poly.type
_entity_poly.pdbx_seq_one_letter_code
_entity_poly.pdbx_strand_id
1 'polypeptide(L)'
;MREFLLYAQEAVTEPFSLNNLSGSGRMDVIVRCVSSTFFLSSSLRKDSNLYISLNGPPRPPVLLSFLGSELKGLYYDERSIAGKIREALRLVANKNRTRVSKGFYAERISFRDFIKDFAEKRRLVYLHQNGKDIRDTRFLGNELFILGDHGGLPQKEEQFLDSIGAERISVGPEIYLASHCIVLVHNEIDRKCSEGEKGFYGEKSG
;
A
#
# COMPACT_ATOMS: atom_id res chain seq x y z
N MET A 1 4.78 -8.62 9.47
CA MET A 1 5.14 -7.77 8.31
C MET A 1 3.88 -7.02 7.91
N ARG A 2 3.98 -5.76 7.50
CA ARG A 2 2.82 -4.91 7.19
C ARG A 2 2.74 -4.75 5.68
N GLU A 3 1.70 -5.25 5.05
CA GLU A 3 1.59 -5.20 3.58
C GLU A 3 0.40 -4.33 3.19
N PHE A 4 0.61 -3.40 2.27
CA PHE A 4 -0.42 -2.50 1.76
C PHE A 4 -0.58 -2.65 0.26
N LEU A 5 -1.80 -2.58 -0.24
CA LEU A 5 -2.11 -2.51 -1.67
C LEU A 5 -3.03 -1.32 -1.95
N LEU A 6 -2.50 -0.35 -2.69
CA LEU A 6 -3.27 0.77 -3.22
C LEU A 6 -3.81 0.47 -4.63
N TYR A 7 -5.12 0.48 -4.81
CA TYR A 7 -5.76 0.47 -6.13
C TYR A 7 -5.88 1.90 -6.64
N ALA A 8 -5.06 2.29 -7.62
CA ALA A 8 -5.09 3.60 -8.24
C ALA A 8 -5.81 3.52 -9.59
N GLN A 9 -7.03 4.05 -9.64
CA GLN A 9 -7.95 3.84 -10.76
C GLN A 9 -7.53 4.63 -11.99
N GLU A 10 -7.15 5.89 -11.81
CA GLU A 10 -6.89 6.81 -12.92
C GLU A 10 -5.39 7.02 -13.20
N ALA A 11 -4.53 6.49 -12.33
CA ALA A 11 -3.09 6.74 -12.39
C ALA A 11 -2.48 6.23 -13.68
N VAL A 12 -1.78 7.14 -14.36
CA VAL A 12 -1.22 6.88 -15.69
C VAL A 12 -0.18 5.76 -15.66
N THR A 13 -0.13 5.00 -16.75
CA THR A 13 0.71 3.81 -16.90
C THR A 13 1.87 4.04 -17.88
N GLU A 14 2.24 5.31 -18.06
CA GLU A 14 3.35 5.78 -18.88
C GLU A 14 4.14 6.90 -18.17
N PRO A 15 5.36 7.21 -18.62
CA PRO A 15 6.15 8.29 -18.03
C PRO A 15 5.44 9.65 -18.11
N PHE A 16 5.37 10.37 -16.99
CA PHE A 16 4.56 11.58 -16.84
C PHE A 16 5.38 12.83 -16.43
N SER A 17 4.72 13.98 -16.32
CA SER A 17 5.34 15.24 -15.90
C SER A 17 5.42 15.37 -14.38
N LEU A 18 6.63 15.63 -13.85
CA LEU A 18 6.82 15.86 -12.40
C LEU A 18 6.27 17.20 -11.91
N ASN A 19 5.86 18.08 -12.82
CA ASN A 19 5.26 19.38 -12.49
C ASN A 19 3.72 19.30 -12.41
N ASN A 20 3.12 18.16 -12.77
CA ASN A 20 1.66 17.97 -12.76
C ASN A 20 1.29 16.56 -12.28
N LEU A 21 1.58 16.28 -11.00
CA LEU A 21 1.31 14.96 -10.40
C LEU A 21 -0.20 14.68 -10.32
N SER A 22 -1.01 15.66 -9.92
CA SER A 22 -2.46 15.53 -9.82
C SER A 22 -3.12 15.28 -11.18
N GLY A 23 -2.67 15.97 -12.24
CA GLY A 23 -3.14 15.73 -13.61
C GLY A 23 -2.64 14.43 -14.24
N SER A 24 -1.70 13.72 -13.61
CA SER A 24 -1.20 12.41 -14.06
C SER A 24 -2.00 11.26 -13.43
N GLY A 25 -3.32 11.42 -13.36
CA GLY A 25 -4.22 10.44 -12.73
C GLY A 25 -4.05 10.35 -11.21
N ARG A 26 -3.95 11.51 -10.54
CA ARG A 26 -3.76 11.61 -9.09
C ARG A 26 -2.51 10.90 -8.56
N MET A 27 -1.40 11.00 -9.31
CA MET A 27 -0.10 10.48 -8.90
C MET A 27 0.40 11.08 -7.58
N ASP A 28 -0.07 12.28 -7.23
CA ASP A 28 0.15 12.92 -5.94
C ASP A 28 -0.37 12.07 -4.77
N VAL A 29 -1.51 11.39 -4.93
CA VAL A 29 -2.06 10.47 -3.92
C VAL A 29 -1.15 9.25 -3.73
N ILE A 30 -0.69 8.65 -4.84
CA ILE A 30 0.21 7.49 -4.82
C ILE A 30 1.50 7.82 -4.09
N VAL A 31 2.10 8.96 -4.45
CA VAL A 31 3.36 9.43 -3.87
C VAL A 31 3.24 9.64 -2.36
N ARG A 32 2.13 10.24 -1.90
CA ARG A 32 1.86 10.38 -0.46
C ARG A 32 1.66 9.03 0.23
N CYS A 33 1.04 8.05 -0.43
CA CYS A 33 0.92 6.70 0.12
C CYS A 33 2.30 6.04 0.28
N VAL A 34 3.19 6.16 -0.71
CA VAL A 34 4.59 5.69 -0.58
C VAL A 34 5.27 6.36 0.61
N SER A 35 5.11 7.68 0.76
CA SER A 35 5.69 8.41 1.88
C SER A 35 5.17 7.88 3.23
N SER A 36 3.84 7.78 3.37
CA SER A 36 3.17 7.30 4.59
C SER A 36 3.47 5.85 4.95
N THR A 37 3.77 4.98 3.99
CA THR A 37 4.14 3.58 4.29
C THR A 37 5.56 3.45 4.85
N PHE A 38 6.51 4.23 4.34
CA PHE A 38 7.93 3.95 4.62
C PHE A 38 8.58 4.91 5.60
N PHE A 39 8.28 6.21 5.58
CA PHE A 39 9.09 7.18 6.31
C PHE A 39 8.69 7.30 7.78
N LEU A 40 9.68 7.17 8.65
CA LEU A 40 9.68 7.65 10.03
C LEU A 40 10.55 8.92 10.10
N SER A 41 10.58 9.57 11.26
CA SER A 41 11.37 10.80 11.46
C SER A 41 12.87 10.62 11.18
N SER A 42 13.43 9.45 11.52
CA SER A 42 14.87 9.18 11.43
C SER A 42 15.23 7.92 10.62
N SER A 43 14.25 7.17 10.12
CA SER A 43 14.50 5.89 9.45
C SER A 43 13.37 5.51 8.48
N LEU A 44 13.55 4.38 7.80
CA LEU A 44 12.53 3.76 6.97
C LEU A 44 11.99 2.49 7.64
N ARG A 45 10.68 2.28 7.60
CA ARG A 45 10.04 1.02 8.03
C ARG A 45 10.52 -0.13 7.15
N LYS A 46 11.35 -1.01 7.73
CA LYS A 46 11.89 -2.21 7.06
C LYS A 46 10.93 -3.41 7.09
N ASP A 47 9.91 -3.34 7.92
CA ASP A 47 8.89 -4.36 8.14
C ASP A 47 7.61 -4.12 7.31
N SER A 48 7.63 -3.15 6.39
CA SER A 48 6.47 -2.73 5.60
C SER A 48 6.72 -2.89 4.10
N ASN A 49 5.71 -3.33 3.35
CA ASN A 49 5.71 -3.43 1.90
C ASN A 49 4.51 -2.66 1.33
N LEU A 50 4.69 -2.03 0.17
CA LEU A 50 3.63 -1.32 -0.54
C LEU A 50 3.55 -1.81 -1.99
N TYR A 51 2.34 -2.19 -2.38
CA TYR A 51 1.96 -2.56 -3.73
C TYR A 51 1.01 -1.51 -4.27
N ILE A 52 1.18 -1.10 -5.53
CA ILE A 52 0.36 -0.05 -6.14
C ILE A 52 -0.07 -0.53 -7.52
N SER A 53 -1.37 -0.76 -7.69
CA SER A 53 -1.97 -1.15 -8.96
C SER A 53 -2.41 0.11 -9.71
N LEU A 54 -1.71 0.43 -10.79
CA LEU A 54 -1.99 1.55 -11.69
C LEU A 54 -2.91 1.07 -12.82
N ASN A 55 -4.09 1.66 -12.91
CA ASN A 55 -5.15 1.23 -13.83
C ASN A 55 -5.58 2.30 -14.86
N GLY A 56 -4.88 3.44 -14.89
CA GLY A 56 -5.11 4.50 -15.85
C GLY A 56 -4.48 4.27 -17.24
N PRO A 57 -4.84 5.09 -18.24
CA PRO A 57 -4.31 5.02 -19.60
C PRO A 57 -2.79 5.29 -19.63
N PRO A 58 -2.09 4.95 -20.73
CA PRO A 58 -2.62 4.35 -21.96
C PRO A 58 -2.57 2.81 -21.99
N ARG A 59 -1.80 2.19 -21.09
CA ARG A 59 -1.55 0.74 -21.10
C ARG A 59 -1.69 0.15 -19.69
N PRO A 60 -2.87 0.14 -19.08
CA PRO A 60 -3.09 -0.58 -17.82
C PRO A 60 -3.14 -2.09 -18.04
N PRO A 61 -2.87 -2.91 -17.00
CA PRO A 61 -2.42 -2.53 -15.67
C PRO A 61 -0.90 -2.51 -15.52
N VAL A 62 -0.40 -1.77 -14.53
CA VAL A 62 0.98 -1.85 -14.03
C VAL A 62 0.96 -1.96 -12.52
N LEU A 63 1.67 -2.93 -11.95
CA LEU A 63 1.88 -3.05 -10.51
C LEU A 63 3.29 -2.55 -10.16
N LEU A 64 3.35 -1.68 -9.15
CA LEU A 64 4.58 -1.24 -8.52
C LEU A 64 4.72 -1.92 -7.17
N SER A 65 5.90 -2.47 -6.88
CA SER A 65 6.17 -3.22 -5.64
C SER A 65 7.39 -2.63 -4.94
N PHE A 66 7.14 -2.00 -3.79
CA PHE A 66 8.15 -1.42 -2.90
C PHE A 66 8.32 -2.34 -1.68
N LEU A 67 9.52 -2.88 -1.51
CA LEU A 67 9.88 -3.81 -0.43
C LEU A 67 10.74 -3.10 0.61
N GLY A 68 10.18 -2.81 1.79
CA GLY A 68 10.82 -1.97 2.80
C GLY A 68 12.16 -2.51 3.29
N SER A 69 12.26 -3.83 3.46
CA SER A 69 13.47 -4.54 3.92
C SER A 69 14.68 -4.27 3.02
N GLU A 70 14.46 -4.08 1.73
CA GLU A 70 15.51 -3.90 0.72
C GLU A 70 15.67 -2.45 0.25
N LEU A 71 14.65 -1.62 0.48
CA LEU A 71 14.52 -0.29 -0.11
C LEU A 71 15.74 0.59 0.15
N LYS A 72 16.29 1.16 -0.93
CA LYS A 72 17.37 2.16 -0.90
C LYS A 72 17.13 3.24 -1.94
N GLY A 73 17.63 4.45 -1.67
CA GLY A 73 17.59 5.57 -2.62
C GLY A 73 16.20 6.14 -2.86
N LEU A 74 15.33 6.07 -1.84
CA LEU A 74 14.05 6.77 -1.79
C LEU A 74 14.19 7.95 -0.83
N TYR A 75 13.74 9.12 -1.26
CA TYR A 75 13.71 10.35 -0.46
C TYR A 75 12.26 10.71 -0.14
N TYR A 76 12.04 11.43 0.97
CA TYR A 76 10.70 11.67 1.51
C TYR A 76 9.85 12.62 0.65
N ASP A 77 10.50 13.44 -0.18
CA ASP A 77 9.84 14.47 -0.96
C ASP A 77 9.05 13.89 -2.14
N GLU A 78 7.90 14.50 -2.44
CA GLU A 78 6.98 13.96 -3.43
C GLU A 78 7.60 13.87 -4.83
N ARG A 79 8.46 14.83 -5.19
CA ARG A 79 9.07 14.92 -6.52
C ARG A 79 10.08 13.79 -6.76
N SER A 80 10.88 13.42 -5.75
CA SER A 80 11.83 12.31 -5.82
C SER A 80 11.13 10.96 -5.96
N ILE A 81 10.07 10.73 -5.17
CA ILE A 81 9.26 9.52 -5.25
C ILE A 81 8.61 9.43 -6.65
N ALA A 82 7.98 10.52 -7.11
CA ALA A 82 7.41 10.59 -8.45
C ALA A 82 8.44 10.34 -9.55
N GLY A 83 9.67 10.86 -9.38
CA GLY A 83 10.80 10.59 -10.27
C GLY A 83 11.12 9.10 -10.40
N LYS A 84 11.10 8.37 -9.27
CA LYS A 84 11.30 6.91 -9.24
C LYS A 84 10.15 6.16 -9.91
N ILE A 85 8.91 6.54 -9.64
CA ILE A 85 7.75 5.92 -10.30
C ILE A 85 7.81 6.15 -11.81
N ARG A 86 8.15 7.36 -12.25
CA ARG A 86 8.34 7.68 -13.67
C ARG A 86 9.45 6.84 -14.32
N GLU A 87 10.55 6.60 -13.61
CA GLU A 87 11.62 5.68 -14.04
C GLU A 87 11.10 4.25 -14.20
N ALA A 88 10.32 3.76 -13.23
CA ALA A 88 9.69 2.44 -13.29
C ALA A 88 8.80 2.28 -14.53
N LEU A 89 7.97 3.28 -14.83
CA LEU A 89 7.09 3.28 -16.01
C LEU A 89 7.84 3.35 -17.35
N ARG A 90 9.10 3.82 -17.36
CA ARG A 90 9.97 3.74 -18.55
C ARG A 90 10.52 2.33 -18.76
N LEU A 91 10.85 1.63 -17.66
CA LEU A 91 11.54 0.35 -17.70
C LEU A 91 10.60 -0.86 -17.80
N VAL A 92 9.35 -0.73 -17.31
CA VAL A 92 8.43 -1.87 -17.19
C VAL A 92 8.17 -2.54 -18.55
N ALA A 93 8.58 -3.80 -18.66
CA ALA A 93 8.37 -4.64 -19.83
C ALA A 93 7.15 -5.54 -19.67
N ASN A 94 6.70 -6.17 -20.77
CA ASN A 94 5.39 -6.83 -20.81
C ASN A 94 5.28 -8.16 -20.06
N LYS A 95 6.37 -8.91 -19.86
CA LYS A 95 6.27 -10.31 -19.42
C LYS A 95 6.95 -10.63 -18.09
N ASN A 96 7.86 -9.78 -17.62
CA ASN A 96 8.70 -10.09 -16.46
C ASN A 96 8.70 -8.96 -15.45
N ARG A 97 8.81 -9.34 -14.17
CA ARG A 97 9.07 -8.41 -13.08
C ARG A 97 10.39 -7.69 -13.32
N THR A 98 10.31 -6.38 -13.52
CA THR A 98 11.44 -5.52 -13.82
C THR A 98 11.94 -4.87 -12.53
N ARG A 99 13.21 -5.08 -12.20
CA ARG A 99 13.85 -4.40 -11.07
C ARG A 99 14.23 -2.98 -11.48
N VAL A 100 13.66 -1.98 -10.81
CA VAL A 100 13.93 -0.56 -11.04
C VAL A 100 15.10 -0.11 -10.18
N SER A 101 15.09 -0.50 -8.90
CA SER A 101 16.22 -0.32 -7.98
C SER A 101 16.17 -1.41 -6.89
N LYS A 102 17.05 -1.35 -5.89
CA LYS A 102 16.99 -2.31 -4.76
C LYS A 102 15.71 -2.10 -3.94
N GLY A 103 14.91 -3.15 -3.82
CA GLY A 103 13.61 -3.09 -3.14
C GLY A 103 12.50 -2.40 -3.93
N PHE A 104 12.69 -2.06 -5.21
CA PHE A 104 11.64 -1.44 -6.02
C PHE A 104 11.53 -2.10 -7.41
N TYR A 105 10.33 -2.58 -7.71
CA TYR A 105 10.03 -3.39 -8.89
C TYR A 105 8.77 -2.89 -9.58
N ALA A 106 8.66 -3.16 -10.87
CA ALA A 106 7.48 -2.92 -11.67
C ALA A 106 7.17 -4.13 -12.56
N GLU A 107 5.89 -4.46 -12.71
CA GLU A 107 5.44 -5.58 -13.53
C GLU A 107 4.05 -5.33 -14.11
N ARG A 108 3.72 -5.98 -15.23
CA ARG A 108 2.38 -5.92 -15.81
C ARG A 108 1.56 -7.11 -15.33
N ILE A 109 0.86 -6.91 -14.22
CA ILE A 109 -0.06 -7.88 -13.63
C ILE A 109 -1.35 -7.15 -13.22
N SER A 110 -2.48 -7.84 -13.33
CA SER A 110 -3.77 -7.27 -12.90
C SER A 110 -3.89 -7.28 -11.38
N PHE A 111 -4.73 -6.39 -10.84
CA PHE A 111 -5.09 -6.39 -9.42
C PHE A 111 -5.58 -7.77 -8.95
N ARG A 112 -6.45 -8.41 -9.73
CA ARG A 112 -7.05 -9.69 -9.35
C ARG A 112 -6.04 -10.82 -9.36
N ASP A 113 -5.17 -10.88 -10.36
CA ASP A 113 -4.15 -11.93 -10.45
C ASP A 113 -3.14 -11.78 -9.30
N PHE A 114 -2.71 -10.54 -9.01
CA PHE A 114 -1.84 -10.27 -7.86
C PHE A 114 -2.50 -10.65 -6.53
N ILE A 115 -3.78 -10.32 -6.33
CA ILE A 115 -4.51 -10.67 -5.11
C ILE A 115 -4.65 -12.19 -4.97
N LYS A 116 -4.92 -12.93 -6.05
CA LYS A 116 -5.01 -14.40 -5.99
C LYS A 116 -3.70 -15.03 -5.52
N ASP A 117 -2.57 -14.55 -6.04
CA ASP A 117 -1.24 -15.03 -5.62
C ASP A 117 -0.97 -14.75 -4.13
N PHE A 118 -1.53 -13.66 -3.58
CA PHE A 118 -1.42 -13.30 -2.15
C PHE A 118 -2.43 -14.03 -1.25
N ALA A 119 -3.67 -14.20 -1.72
CA ALA A 119 -4.80 -14.73 -0.95
C ALA A 119 -4.53 -16.13 -0.40
N GLU A 120 -3.77 -16.96 -1.11
CA GLU A 120 -3.40 -18.30 -0.67
C GLU A 120 -2.56 -18.32 0.62
N LYS A 121 -1.90 -17.20 0.97
CA LYS A 121 -0.86 -17.17 2.02
C LYS A 121 -1.07 -16.07 3.06
N ARG A 122 -2.08 -15.22 2.89
CA ARG A 122 -2.24 -13.96 3.61
C ARG A 122 -3.71 -13.69 3.93
N ARG A 123 -3.94 -12.98 5.02
CA ARG A 123 -5.26 -12.47 5.38
C ARG A 123 -5.54 -11.19 4.61
N LEU A 124 -6.62 -11.14 3.85
CA LEU A 124 -6.99 -9.96 3.08
C LEU A 124 -7.87 -9.03 3.94
N VAL A 125 -7.48 -7.76 4.03
CA VAL A 125 -8.22 -6.74 4.75
C VAL A 125 -8.53 -5.60 3.79
N TYR A 126 -9.80 -5.35 3.51
CA TYR A 126 -10.23 -4.18 2.75
C TYR A 126 -10.55 -3.03 3.69
N LEU A 127 -9.80 -1.93 3.60
CA LEU A 127 -10.07 -0.72 4.36
C LEU A 127 -11.30 -0.01 3.79
N HIS A 128 -12.39 0.02 4.56
CA HIS A 128 -13.69 0.51 4.14
C HIS A 128 -14.44 1.17 5.30
N GLN A 129 -15.09 2.31 5.05
CA GLN A 129 -15.76 3.13 6.08
C GLN A 129 -16.81 2.37 6.90
N ASN A 130 -17.53 1.44 6.27
CA ASN A 130 -18.56 0.60 6.92
C ASN A 130 -18.00 -0.73 7.46
N GLY A 131 -16.67 -0.86 7.56
CA GLY A 131 -16.03 -2.04 8.10
C GLY A 131 -16.05 -2.06 9.64
N LYS A 132 -15.65 -3.20 10.21
CA LYS A 132 -15.42 -3.32 11.66
C LYS A 132 -14.32 -2.35 12.10
N ASP A 133 -14.47 -1.71 13.26
CA ASP A 133 -13.43 -0.79 13.77
C ASP A 133 -12.08 -1.53 13.91
N ILE A 134 -11.01 -0.90 13.43
CA ILE A 134 -9.66 -1.43 13.48
C ILE A 134 -9.18 -1.72 14.92
N ARG A 135 -9.68 -0.98 15.90
CA ARG A 135 -9.37 -1.18 17.33
C ARG A 135 -9.88 -2.54 17.83
N ASP A 136 -10.97 -3.03 17.27
CA ASP A 136 -11.55 -4.34 17.60
C ASP A 136 -10.95 -5.48 16.77
N THR A 137 -9.96 -5.18 15.92
CA THR A 137 -9.31 -6.16 15.05
C THR A 137 -8.05 -6.71 15.70
N ARG A 138 -7.90 -8.03 15.66
CA ARG A 138 -6.64 -8.70 15.99
C ARG A 138 -5.74 -8.75 14.75
N PHE A 139 -4.47 -8.36 14.89
CA PHE A 139 -3.47 -8.51 13.84
C PHE A 139 -2.66 -9.80 14.05
N LEU A 140 -2.49 -10.55 12.97
CA LEU A 140 -1.75 -11.81 12.92
C LEU A 140 -0.37 -11.63 12.27
N GLY A 141 -0.10 -10.47 11.68
CA GLY A 141 1.20 -10.13 11.08
C GLY A 141 1.39 -10.65 9.66
N ASN A 142 0.31 -11.15 9.04
CA ASN A 142 0.23 -11.68 7.68
C ASN A 142 -0.92 -11.03 6.87
N GLU A 143 -1.35 -9.83 7.28
CA GLU A 143 -2.38 -9.06 6.61
C GLU A 143 -1.87 -8.32 5.37
N LEU A 144 -2.68 -8.32 4.31
CA LEU A 144 -2.61 -7.37 3.21
C LEU A 144 -3.76 -6.37 3.33
N PHE A 145 -3.44 -5.13 3.66
CA PHE A 145 -4.38 -4.01 3.75
C PHE A 145 -4.59 -3.39 2.37
N ILE A 146 -5.80 -3.55 1.83
CA ILE A 146 -6.21 -3.08 0.52
C ILE A 146 -6.97 -1.78 0.68
N LEU A 147 -6.66 -0.78 -0.13
CA LEU A 147 -7.29 0.53 -0.10
C LEU A 147 -7.42 1.11 -1.51
N GLY A 148 -8.46 1.92 -1.71
CA GLY A 148 -8.63 2.70 -2.93
C GLY A 148 -7.92 4.04 -2.87
N ASP A 149 -7.74 4.65 -4.03
CA ASP A 149 -7.32 6.05 -4.12
C ASP A 149 -8.50 7.00 -3.84
N HIS A 150 -8.49 8.20 -4.42
CA HIS A 150 -9.58 9.17 -4.31
C HIS A 150 -10.95 8.70 -4.83
N GLY A 151 -11.01 7.76 -5.78
CA GLY A 151 -12.24 7.21 -6.35
C GLY A 151 -12.74 5.95 -5.65
N GLY A 152 -11.96 5.40 -4.70
CA GLY A 152 -12.25 4.11 -4.08
C GLY A 152 -11.93 2.92 -4.99
N LEU A 153 -12.43 1.74 -4.62
CA LEU A 153 -12.37 0.57 -5.50
C LEU A 153 -13.60 0.57 -6.42
N PRO A 154 -13.46 0.22 -7.70
CA PRO A 154 -14.62 -0.06 -8.54
C PRO A 154 -15.48 -1.17 -7.91
N GLN A 155 -16.81 -1.06 -8.03
CA GLN A 155 -17.75 -2.05 -7.48
C GLN A 155 -17.41 -3.51 -7.85
N LYS A 156 -16.94 -3.74 -9.09
CA LYS A 156 -16.50 -5.06 -9.57
C LYS A 156 -15.30 -5.63 -8.80
N GLU A 157 -14.42 -4.77 -8.29
CA GLU A 157 -13.25 -5.17 -7.48
C GLU A 157 -13.64 -5.36 -6.03
N GLU A 158 -14.55 -4.55 -5.49
CA GLU A 158 -15.15 -4.80 -4.17
C GLU A 158 -15.86 -6.16 -4.11
N GLN A 159 -16.73 -6.46 -5.09
CA GLN A 159 -17.40 -7.76 -5.19
C GLN A 159 -16.41 -8.92 -5.30
N PHE A 160 -15.31 -8.72 -6.02
CA PHE A 160 -14.25 -9.72 -6.10
C PHE A 160 -13.61 -9.96 -4.73
N LEU A 161 -13.26 -8.90 -3.99
CA LEU A 161 -12.70 -9.02 -2.63
C LEU A 161 -13.67 -9.71 -1.67
N ASP A 162 -14.95 -9.36 -1.71
CA ASP A 162 -15.98 -10.02 -0.90
C ASP A 162 -16.08 -11.52 -1.26
N SER A 163 -16.01 -11.87 -2.56
CA SER A 163 -16.11 -13.27 -3.03
C SER A 163 -14.95 -14.18 -2.59
N ILE A 164 -13.78 -13.60 -2.29
CA ILE A 164 -12.60 -14.32 -1.83
C ILE A 164 -12.37 -14.17 -0.31
N GLY A 165 -13.35 -13.61 0.40
CA GLY A 165 -13.35 -13.54 1.86
C GLY A 165 -12.50 -12.43 2.47
N ALA A 166 -12.29 -11.32 1.78
CA ALA A 166 -11.61 -10.16 2.37
C ALA A 166 -12.46 -9.54 3.50
N GLU A 167 -11.85 -9.26 4.64
CA GLU A 167 -12.53 -8.62 5.77
C GLU A 167 -12.57 -7.11 5.59
N ARG A 168 -13.75 -6.49 5.76
CA ARG A 168 -13.89 -5.03 5.73
C ARG A 168 -13.57 -4.43 7.11
N ILE A 169 -12.58 -3.53 7.15
CA ILE A 169 -12.14 -2.85 8.38
C ILE A 169 -12.17 -1.33 8.19
N SER A 170 -12.72 -0.63 9.18
CA SER A 170 -12.71 0.84 9.22
C SER A 170 -11.59 1.36 10.12
N VAL A 171 -10.91 2.42 9.70
CA VAL A 171 -9.86 3.10 10.49
C VAL A 171 -10.39 4.28 11.32
N GLY A 172 -11.69 4.58 11.21
CA GLY A 172 -12.34 5.66 11.93
C GLY A 172 -13.68 6.06 11.32
N PRO A 173 -14.37 7.06 11.90
CA PRO A 173 -15.72 7.45 11.49
C PRO A 173 -15.78 8.27 10.19
N GLU A 174 -14.65 8.84 9.75
CA GLU A 174 -14.60 9.73 8.58
C GLU A 174 -14.04 9.02 7.33
N ILE A 175 -14.28 9.63 6.16
CA ILE A 175 -13.59 9.25 4.93
C ILE A 175 -12.22 9.94 4.91
N TYR A 176 -11.17 9.14 5.02
CA TYR A 176 -9.79 9.64 5.04
C TYR A 176 -9.10 9.53 3.68
N LEU A 177 -8.06 10.34 3.49
CA LEU A 177 -7.13 10.14 2.38
C LEU A 177 -6.46 8.76 2.51
N ALA A 178 -6.21 8.10 1.39
CA ALA A 178 -5.52 6.81 1.33
C ALA A 178 -4.21 6.79 2.15
N SER A 179 -3.42 7.86 2.07
CA SER A 179 -2.19 8.03 2.85
C SER A 179 -2.45 8.10 4.36
N HIS A 180 -3.54 8.75 4.79
CA HIS A 180 -3.93 8.80 6.19
C HIS A 180 -4.40 7.44 6.71
N CYS A 181 -5.13 6.67 5.90
CA CYS A 181 -5.49 5.29 6.24
C CYS A 181 -4.25 4.45 6.57
N ILE A 182 -3.19 4.55 5.75
CA ILE A 182 -1.92 3.87 5.99
C ILE A 182 -1.30 4.30 7.34
N VAL A 183 -1.27 5.60 7.63
CA VAL A 183 -0.75 6.12 8.91
C VAL A 183 -1.55 5.60 10.10
N LEU A 184 -2.88 5.57 9.99
CA LEU A 184 -3.77 5.08 11.05
C LEU A 184 -3.58 3.58 11.30
N VAL A 185 -3.48 2.77 10.25
CA VAL A 185 -3.15 1.34 10.37
C VAL A 185 -1.78 1.15 11.03
N HIS A 186 -0.77 1.91 10.60
CA HIS A 186 0.56 1.83 11.21
C HIS A 186 0.54 2.18 12.69
N ASN A 187 -0.12 3.27 13.08
CA ASN A 187 -0.23 3.67 14.48
C ASN A 187 -0.95 2.59 15.31
N GLU A 188 -2.01 1.99 14.79
CA GLU A 188 -2.75 0.94 15.52
C GLU A 188 -1.89 -0.32 15.71
N ILE A 189 -1.18 -0.75 14.67
CA ILE A 189 -0.24 -1.88 14.77
C ILE A 189 0.90 -1.56 15.75
N ASP A 190 1.48 -0.35 15.69
CA ASP A 190 2.56 0.08 16.60
C ASP A 190 2.11 0.02 18.06
N ARG A 191 0.90 0.51 18.37
CA ARG A 191 0.34 0.47 19.72
C ARG A 191 0.18 -0.96 20.23
N LYS A 192 -0.44 -1.84 19.44
CA LYS A 192 -0.68 -3.24 19.85
C LYS A 192 0.61 -4.06 19.96
N CYS A 193 1.61 -3.81 19.12
CA CYS A 193 2.93 -4.44 19.25
C CYS A 193 3.64 -4.01 20.55
N SER A 194 3.53 -2.73 20.94
CA SER A 194 4.15 -2.22 22.17
C SER A 194 3.51 -2.75 23.46
N GLU A 195 2.23 -3.12 23.42
CA GLU A 195 1.52 -3.73 24.56
C GLU A 195 1.97 -5.18 24.81
N GLY A 196 2.32 -5.92 23.75
CA GLY A 196 2.84 -7.29 23.86
C GLY A 196 4.22 -7.39 24.53
N GLU A 197 5.06 -6.35 24.41
CA GLU A 197 6.38 -6.32 25.06
C GLU A 197 6.31 -5.95 26.56
N LYS A 198 5.29 -5.18 26.98
CA LYS A 198 5.08 -4.84 28.40
C LYS A 198 4.60 -6.01 29.25
N GLY A 199 4.00 -7.05 28.64
CA GLY A 199 3.59 -8.27 29.34
C GLY A 199 4.74 -9.21 29.73
N PHE A 200 5.96 -9.00 29.21
CA PHE A 200 7.11 -9.89 29.49
C PHE A 200 8.03 -9.40 30.63
N TYR A 201 7.92 -8.13 31.03
CA TYR A 201 8.76 -7.55 32.09
C TYR A 201 7.98 -7.12 33.35
N GLY A 202 6.68 -7.40 33.42
CA GLY A 202 5.81 -6.97 34.51
C GLY A 202 5.37 -8.10 35.44
N GLU A 203 6.29 -8.85 36.04
CA GLU A 203 6.07 -9.62 37.28
C GLU A 203 7.42 -10.14 37.81
N LYS A 204 8.21 -9.26 38.41
CA LYS A 204 9.09 -9.64 39.51
C LYS A 204 8.69 -8.82 40.72
N SER A 205 7.88 -9.48 41.52
CA SER A 205 7.38 -9.10 42.84
C SER A 205 8.50 -8.53 43.72
N GLY A 206 8.16 -7.48 44.46
CA GLY A 206 8.83 -7.17 45.73
C GLY A 206 8.45 -8.15 46.82
#